data_AF-A0A933UG09-F1
#
_entry.id   AF-A0A933UG09-F1
#
_cell.length_a   1.000
_cell.length_b   1.000
_cell.length_c   1.000
_cell.angle_alpha   90.00
_cell.angle_beta   90.00
_cell.angle_gamma   90.00
#
_symmetry.space_group_name_H-M   'P 1'
#
loop_
_entity.id
_entity.type
_entity.pdbx_description
1 polymer ?
#
loop_
_entity_poly.entity_id
_entity_poly.type
_entity_poly.pdbx_seq_one_letter_code
_entity_poly.pdbx_strand_id
1 'polypeptide(L)'
;MSQVPAGWFNDPYGRYQQRYWDGGNWTEHVITNGQQTVDPMGNSPVIPIATPSTAFEFDPVIQEPAPTAALLERLLERLGPDARERPLPGLRVAVAGLGGVVLAIGLLVAATGDDPSRGSLVGVSSALIAIAWVLRWFVTVPEVGAAAVGMVVVGIVVFSVAATVSDGSTGSLTALLMAALFVGAWAAPGFRGRNLLLGLGALSLVVSLGALAGGDGGQVVVAVPAVITDGIGRQGAVYLVGAALLFAGTWWLDRTGVRGAGTALVGAGLVASLVGAALLVTEFGDTTGPLFVSLVGLAICVVGSHGGRRATTWWGAGLLASGFVAFIAVVVEPDSSAAAGGVGIGAGVLLVVLPIVAGIVRRRGEEPPVAQ
;
A
#
# COMPACT_ATOMS: atom_id res chain seq x y z
N MET A 1 60.64 -33.26 -25.32
CA MET A 1 59.74 -32.41 -24.52
C MET A 1 58.49 -32.18 -25.36
N SER A 2 57.32 -32.60 -24.90
CA SER A 2 56.05 -32.38 -25.61
C SER A 2 55.66 -30.91 -25.51
N GLN A 3 55.75 -30.15 -26.59
CA GLN A 3 55.17 -28.80 -26.65
C GLN A 3 53.64 -28.90 -26.57
N VAL A 4 53.03 -28.03 -25.77
CA VAL A 4 51.57 -27.91 -25.72
C VAL A 4 51.12 -27.37 -27.09
N PRO A 5 50.23 -28.08 -27.81
CA PRO A 5 49.77 -27.64 -29.13
C PRO A 5 48.93 -26.36 -29.01
N ALA A 6 48.92 -25.56 -30.07
CA ALA A 6 48.14 -24.33 -30.12
C ALA A 6 46.65 -24.61 -29.89
N GLY A 7 45.99 -23.80 -29.08
CA GLY A 7 44.60 -24.03 -28.68
C GLY A 7 44.10 -23.09 -27.59
N TRP A 8 42.82 -23.23 -27.24
CA TRP A 8 42.17 -22.48 -26.18
C TRP A 8 42.31 -23.21 -24.84
N PHE A 9 42.81 -22.50 -23.84
CA PHE A 9 43.02 -23.03 -22.49
C PHE A 9 42.56 -22.01 -21.45
N ASN A 10 42.40 -22.41 -20.19
CA ASN A 10 42.02 -21.48 -19.13
C ASN A 10 43.03 -20.33 -19.03
N ASP A 11 42.53 -19.09 -18.86
CA ASP A 11 43.39 -17.92 -18.83
C ASP A 11 44.33 -17.96 -17.60
N PRO A 12 45.65 -18.06 -17.79
CA PRO A 12 46.61 -18.11 -16.69
C PRO A 12 46.61 -16.84 -15.84
N TYR A 13 46.13 -15.71 -16.40
CA TYR A 13 46.06 -14.44 -15.67
C TYR A 13 44.75 -14.27 -14.89
N GLY A 14 43.79 -15.19 -15.03
CA GLY A 14 42.50 -15.14 -14.33
C GLY A 14 41.62 -13.93 -14.69
N ARG A 15 41.87 -13.27 -15.83
CA ARG A 15 41.12 -12.08 -16.29
C ARG A 15 39.93 -12.47 -17.17
N TYR A 16 40.05 -13.58 -17.89
CA TYR A 16 39.01 -14.13 -18.78
C TYR A 16 38.81 -15.64 -18.53
N GLN A 17 37.79 -16.25 -19.15
CA GLN A 17 37.54 -17.69 -18.99
C GLN A 17 38.59 -18.53 -19.72
N GLN A 18 38.93 -18.16 -20.96
CA GLN A 18 39.97 -18.84 -21.76
C GLN A 18 40.86 -17.85 -22.50
N ARG A 19 42.10 -18.25 -22.79
CA ARG A 19 43.08 -17.54 -23.62
C ARG A 19 43.65 -18.47 -24.67
N TYR A 20 44.01 -17.93 -25.82
CA TYR A 20 44.63 -18.70 -26.89
C TYR A 20 46.13 -18.86 -26.64
N TRP A 21 46.61 -20.09 -26.75
CA TRP A 21 48.02 -20.47 -26.78
C TRP A 21 48.41 -20.74 -28.23
N ASP A 22 49.48 -20.12 -28.73
CA ASP A 22 49.91 -20.25 -30.13
C ASP A 22 50.92 -21.40 -30.38
N GLY A 23 51.28 -22.14 -29.33
CA GLY A 23 52.31 -23.19 -29.37
C GLY A 23 53.62 -22.79 -28.67
N GLY A 24 53.86 -21.50 -28.43
CA GLY A 24 55.04 -20.99 -27.74
C GLY A 24 54.76 -19.89 -26.71
N ASN A 25 53.69 -19.11 -26.88
CA ASN A 25 53.27 -18.04 -26.00
C ASN A 25 51.73 -17.97 -25.88
N TRP A 26 51.27 -17.41 -24.76
CA TRP A 26 49.90 -16.93 -24.65
C TRP A 26 49.72 -15.72 -25.56
N THR A 27 48.53 -15.53 -26.14
CA THR A 27 48.23 -14.37 -26.97
C THR A 27 47.23 -13.45 -26.29
N GLU A 28 46.99 -12.29 -26.88
CA GLU A 28 45.94 -11.34 -26.50
C GLU A 28 44.53 -11.85 -26.78
N HIS A 29 44.35 -12.95 -27.53
CA HIS A 29 43.03 -13.47 -27.84
C HIS A 29 42.44 -14.25 -26.66
N VAL A 30 41.25 -13.85 -26.21
CA VAL A 30 40.57 -14.42 -25.03
C VAL A 30 39.10 -14.72 -25.32
N ILE A 31 38.50 -15.63 -24.55
CA ILE A 31 37.06 -15.94 -24.59
C ILE A 31 36.46 -15.70 -23.22
N THR A 32 35.31 -15.03 -23.19
CA THR A 32 34.42 -14.93 -22.02
C THR A 32 32.98 -15.12 -22.46
N ASN A 33 32.21 -15.92 -21.71
CA ASN A 33 30.81 -16.25 -22.01
C ASN A 33 30.58 -16.72 -23.47
N GLY A 34 31.56 -17.43 -24.03
CA GLY A 34 31.50 -17.97 -25.40
C GLY A 34 31.82 -16.95 -26.52
N GLN A 35 32.13 -15.70 -26.21
CA GLN A 35 32.55 -14.70 -27.20
C GLN A 35 34.06 -14.48 -27.17
N GLN A 36 34.69 -14.49 -28.35
CA GLN A 36 36.10 -14.16 -28.53
C GLN A 36 36.30 -12.64 -28.57
N THR A 37 37.24 -12.16 -27.76
CA THR A 37 37.64 -10.74 -27.69
C THR A 37 39.17 -10.63 -27.61
N VAL A 38 39.69 -9.41 -27.62
CA VAL A 38 41.11 -9.10 -27.49
C VAL A 38 41.34 -8.44 -26.15
N ASP A 39 42.22 -9.01 -25.35
CA ASP A 39 42.65 -8.47 -24.08
C ASP A 39 43.54 -7.22 -24.30
N PRO A 40 43.09 -6.02 -23.91
CA PRO A 40 43.83 -4.77 -24.14
C PRO A 40 45.17 -4.72 -23.40
N MET A 41 45.36 -5.59 -22.41
CA MET A 41 46.58 -5.69 -21.60
C MET A 41 47.51 -6.82 -22.08
N GLY A 42 47.11 -7.55 -23.13
CA GLY A 42 47.91 -8.59 -23.78
C GLY A 42 48.50 -9.61 -22.81
N ASN A 43 49.80 -9.87 -22.94
CA ASN A 43 50.56 -10.81 -22.11
C ASN A 43 51.08 -10.23 -20.79
N SER A 44 50.58 -9.06 -20.37
CA SER A 44 50.98 -8.49 -19.09
C SER A 44 50.39 -9.31 -17.93
N PRO A 45 51.21 -9.78 -16.96
CA PRO A 45 50.71 -10.48 -15.77
C PRO A 45 50.08 -9.53 -14.73
N VAL A 46 50.02 -8.23 -15.02
CA VAL A 46 49.42 -7.23 -14.13
C VAL A 46 47.90 -7.41 -14.16
N ILE A 47 47.33 -7.84 -13.03
CA ILE A 47 45.88 -7.75 -12.78
C ILE A 47 45.62 -6.31 -12.27
N PRO A 48 45.08 -5.40 -13.10
CA PRO A 48 44.74 -4.08 -12.60
C PRO A 48 43.56 -4.23 -11.63
N ILE A 49 43.71 -3.77 -10.39
CA ILE A 49 42.61 -3.60 -9.44
C ILE A 49 41.54 -2.60 -9.96
N ALA A 50 41.83 -1.90 -11.05
CA ALA A 50 40.85 -1.18 -11.83
C ALA A 50 40.46 -2.01 -13.05
N THR A 51 39.42 -2.83 -12.92
CA THR A 51 38.56 -3.18 -14.06
C THR A 51 38.21 -1.88 -14.79
N PRO A 52 38.55 -1.71 -16.07
CA PRO A 52 38.08 -0.56 -16.83
C PRO A 52 36.55 -0.55 -16.80
N SER A 53 35.92 0.63 -16.77
CA SER A 53 34.45 0.78 -16.69
C SER A 53 33.73 -0.01 -17.78
N THR A 54 34.40 -0.25 -18.90
CA THR A 54 33.93 -1.03 -20.05
C THR A 54 33.94 -2.55 -19.83
N ALA A 55 34.67 -3.08 -18.84
CA ALA A 55 34.60 -4.50 -18.46
C ALA A 55 33.26 -4.85 -17.75
N PHE A 56 32.56 -3.83 -17.26
CA PHE A 56 31.19 -3.90 -16.73
C PHE A 56 30.19 -3.13 -17.59
N GLU A 57 30.54 -2.76 -18.82
CA GLU A 57 29.52 -2.52 -19.83
C GLU A 57 28.86 -3.87 -20.09
N PHE A 58 27.90 -4.21 -19.21
CA PHE A 58 26.63 -4.68 -19.69
C PHE A 58 26.31 -3.79 -20.88
N ASP A 59 26.47 -4.32 -22.09
CA ASP A 59 25.61 -3.88 -23.17
C ASP A 59 24.22 -4.06 -22.57
N PRO A 60 23.48 -2.97 -22.25
CA PRO A 60 22.09 -3.15 -21.96
C PRO A 60 21.55 -3.53 -23.33
N VAL A 61 21.56 -4.83 -23.64
CA VAL A 61 20.39 -5.39 -24.29
C VAL A 61 19.28 -4.81 -23.44
N ILE A 62 18.59 -3.81 -24.00
CA ILE A 62 17.35 -3.28 -23.48
C ILE A 62 16.49 -4.54 -23.50
N GLN A 63 16.57 -5.31 -22.43
CA GLN A 63 15.64 -6.38 -22.18
C GLN A 63 14.40 -5.59 -21.86
N GLU A 64 13.63 -5.29 -22.92
CA GLU A 64 12.41 -4.54 -22.80
C GLU A 64 11.67 -5.17 -21.61
N PRO A 65 11.34 -4.38 -20.58
CA PRO A 65 10.68 -4.92 -19.41
C PRO A 65 9.50 -5.74 -19.92
N ALA A 66 9.31 -6.94 -19.37
CA ALA A 66 8.21 -7.82 -19.78
C ALA A 66 6.94 -6.97 -19.99
N PRO A 67 6.14 -7.19 -21.03
CA PRO A 67 5.16 -6.19 -21.49
C PRO A 67 4.22 -5.66 -20.39
N THR A 68 3.98 -6.46 -19.35
CA THR A 68 3.27 -6.06 -18.11
C THR A 68 4.03 -5.06 -17.24
N ALA A 69 5.33 -5.26 -17.03
CA ALA A 69 6.21 -4.31 -16.33
C ALA A 69 6.31 -2.99 -17.11
N ALA A 70 6.46 -3.04 -18.44
CA ALA A 70 6.46 -1.85 -19.29
C ALA A 70 5.13 -1.07 -19.22
N LEU A 71 3.99 -1.76 -19.17
CA LEU A 71 2.67 -1.13 -19.06
C LEU A 71 2.49 -0.46 -17.70
N LEU A 72 2.89 -1.15 -16.63
CA LEU A 72 2.79 -0.62 -15.28
C LEU A 72 3.68 0.61 -15.11
N GLU A 73 4.93 0.58 -15.57
CA GLU A 73 5.83 1.74 -15.53
C GLU A 73 5.25 2.93 -16.30
N ARG A 74 4.78 2.73 -17.52
CA ARG A 74 4.09 3.77 -18.31
C ARG A 74 2.85 4.31 -17.60
N LEU A 75 2.10 3.47 -16.91
CA LEU A 75 0.95 3.90 -16.12
C LEU A 75 1.39 4.76 -14.94
N LEU A 76 2.38 4.30 -14.17
CA LEU A 76 2.92 5.02 -13.02
C LEU A 76 3.58 6.35 -13.41
N GLU A 77 4.19 6.43 -14.59
CA GLU A 77 4.68 7.69 -15.18
C GLU A 77 3.58 8.69 -15.48
N ARG A 78 2.43 8.21 -15.96
CA ARG A 78 1.28 9.07 -16.27
C ARG A 78 0.52 9.57 -15.06
N LEU A 79 0.78 9.04 -13.86
CA LEU A 79 0.10 9.45 -12.63
C LEU A 79 0.50 10.86 -12.14
N GLY A 80 1.54 11.46 -12.72
CA GLY A 80 1.96 12.81 -12.40
C GLY A 80 2.69 12.94 -11.04
N PRO A 81 3.13 14.16 -10.70
CA PRO A 81 4.01 14.39 -9.54
C PRO A 81 3.31 14.10 -8.21
N ASP A 82 2.01 14.38 -8.09
CA ASP A 82 1.25 14.16 -6.85
C ASP A 82 1.20 12.68 -6.42
N ALA A 83 1.27 11.74 -7.37
CA ALA A 83 1.30 10.31 -7.05
C ALA A 83 2.67 9.86 -6.53
N ARG A 84 3.75 10.53 -6.94
CA ARG A 84 5.13 10.20 -6.58
C ARG A 84 5.55 10.87 -5.28
N GLU A 85 5.23 12.15 -5.15
CA GLU A 85 5.67 12.98 -4.04
C GLU A 85 4.72 12.92 -2.84
N ARG A 86 5.21 13.33 -1.67
CA ARG A 86 4.41 13.56 -0.47
C ARG A 86 4.27 15.07 -0.27
N PRO A 87 3.45 15.77 -1.06
CA PRO A 87 3.30 17.20 -0.91
C PRO A 87 2.79 17.50 0.50
N LEU A 88 3.49 18.38 1.22
CA LEU A 88 3.01 18.91 2.50
C LEU A 88 1.80 19.77 2.19
N PRO A 89 0.58 19.41 2.65
CA PRO A 89 -0.58 20.23 2.36
C PRO A 89 -0.42 21.56 3.11
N GLY A 90 -0.30 22.65 2.36
CA GLY A 90 -0.40 23.98 2.95
C GLY A 90 -1.78 24.17 3.55
N LEU A 91 -1.88 24.82 4.72
CA LEU A 91 -3.14 25.06 5.44
C LEU A 91 -4.24 25.62 4.52
N ARG A 92 -3.88 26.55 3.62
CA ARG A 92 -4.80 27.17 2.66
C ARG A 92 -5.46 26.13 1.74
N VAL A 93 -4.67 25.20 1.20
CA VAL A 93 -5.13 24.15 0.30
C VAL A 93 -6.01 23.15 1.04
N ALA A 94 -5.66 22.80 2.28
CA ALA A 94 -6.47 21.90 3.11
C ALA A 94 -7.84 22.52 3.45
N VAL A 95 -7.85 23.80 3.88
CA VAL A 95 -9.09 24.54 4.17
C VAL A 95 -9.94 24.70 2.91
N ALA A 96 -9.33 24.98 1.75
CA ALA A 96 -10.06 25.06 0.48
C ALA A 96 -10.71 23.72 0.10
N GLY A 97 -10.01 22.59 0.33
CA GLY A 97 -10.58 21.25 0.13
C GLY A 97 -11.81 20.98 0.99
N LEU A 98 -11.73 21.30 2.30
CA LEU A 98 -12.89 21.22 3.21
C LEU A 98 -14.00 22.20 2.79
N GLY A 99 -13.65 23.41 2.38
CA GLY A 99 -14.59 24.39 1.85
C GLY A 99 -15.36 23.87 0.64
N GLY A 100 -14.69 23.11 -0.25
CA GLY A 100 -15.35 22.42 -1.36
C GLY A 100 -16.37 21.36 -0.93
N VAL A 101 -16.07 20.59 0.13
CA VAL A 101 -17.02 19.63 0.72
C VAL A 101 -18.24 20.36 1.28
N VAL A 102 -18.03 21.39 2.10
CA VAL A 102 -19.11 22.18 2.70
C VAL A 102 -19.96 22.87 1.64
N LEU A 103 -19.32 23.44 0.61
CA LEU A 103 -19.99 24.06 -0.52
C LEU A 103 -20.85 23.05 -1.29
N ALA A 104 -20.31 21.86 -1.60
CA ALA A 104 -21.08 20.82 -2.29
C ALA A 104 -22.30 20.36 -1.47
N ILE A 105 -22.14 20.16 -0.15
CA ILE A 105 -23.26 19.81 0.73
C ILE A 105 -24.31 20.94 0.74
N GLY A 106 -23.87 22.19 0.88
CA GLY A 106 -24.78 23.35 0.86
C GLY A 106 -25.54 23.48 -0.47
N LEU A 107 -24.84 23.32 -1.61
CA LEU A 107 -25.45 23.31 -2.94
C LEU A 107 -26.42 22.15 -3.13
N LEU A 108 -26.07 20.96 -2.61
CA LEU A 108 -26.96 19.81 -2.64
C LEU A 108 -28.25 20.11 -1.89
N VAL A 109 -28.16 20.50 -0.62
CA VAL A 109 -29.32 20.83 0.22
C VAL A 109 -30.17 21.94 -0.41
N ALA A 110 -29.54 23.01 -0.88
CA ALA A 110 -30.24 24.13 -1.51
C ALA A 110 -30.95 23.75 -2.82
N ALA A 111 -30.37 22.86 -3.61
CA ALA A 111 -30.95 22.45 -4.90
C ALA A 111 -31.99 21.34 -4.77
N THR A 112 -31.89 20.49 -3.75
CA THR A 112 -32.78 19.32 -3.60
C THR A 112 -33.95 19.56 -2.66
N GLY A 113 -33.86 20.53 -1.75
CA GLY A 113 -34.91 20.84 -0.76
C GLY A 113 -35.05 19.75 0.32
N ASP A 114 -36.14 19.84 1.09
CA ASP A 114 -36.37 19.01 2.28
C ASP A 114 -36.73 17.55 1.95
N ASP A 115 -37.43 17.31 0.84
CA ASP A 115 -37.88 15.99 0.38
C ASP A 115 -37.26 15.64 -0.99
N PRO A 116 -35.96 15.31 -1.04
CA PRO A 116 -35.25 15.15 -2.29
C PRO A 116 -35.66 13.85 -3.00
N SER A 117 -36.15 13.97 -4.25
CA SER A 117 -36.39 12.81 -5.10
C SER A 117 -35.07 12.17 -5.57
N ARG A 118 -35.08 10.85 -5.86
CA ARG A 118 -33.89 10.15 -6.39
C ARG A 118 -33.33 10.82 -7.64
N GLY A 119 -34.20 11.27 -8.55
CA GLY A 119 -33.80 11.98 -9.76
C GLY A 119 -33.13 13.32 -9.47
N SER A 120 -33.62 14.06 -8.47
CA SER A 120 -33.01 15.31 -8.00
C SER A 120 -31.60 15.07 -7.44
N LEU A 121 -31.43 14.06 -6.58
CA LEU A 121 -30.13 13.70 -6.01
C LEU A 121 -29.14 13.27 -7.10
N VAL A 122 -29.55 12.43 -8.05
CA VAL A 122 -28.71 12.01 -9.18
C VAL A 122 -28.33 13.21 -10.05
N GLY A 123 -29.28 14.09 -10.37
CA GLY A 123 -29.04 15.28 -11.19
C GLY A 123 -28.06 16.25 -10.55
N VAL A 124 -28.29 16.64 -9.29
CA VAL A 124 -27.43 17.61 -8.59
C VAL A 124 -26.05 17.05 -8.31
N SER A 125 -25.94 15.79 -7.88
CA SER A 125 -24.64 15.14 -7.68
C SER A 125 -23.84 15.00 -8.97
N SER A 126 -24.49 14.67 -10.10
CA SER A 126 -23.85 14.65 -11.42
C SER A 126 -23.37 16.04 -11.84
N ALA A 127 -24.15 17.08 -11.56
CA ALA A 127 -23.75 18.46 -11.82
C ALA A 127 -22.53 18.88 -10.98
N LEU A 128 -22.49 18.51 -9.69
CA LEU A 128 -21.33 18.76 -8.82
C LEU A 128 -20.06 18.09 -9.34
N ILE A 129 -20.15 16.83 -9.79
CA ILE A 129 -19.02 16.11 -10.41
C ILE A 129 -18.56 16.83 -11.68
N ALA A 130 -19.49 17.22 -12.56
CA ALA A 130 -19.17 17.93 -13.80
C ALA A 130 -18.52 19.30 -13.54
N ILE A 131 -19.08 20.10 -12.63
CA ILE A 131 -18.55 21.42 -12.24
C ILE A 131 -17.12 21.25 -11.71
N ALA A 132 -16.90 20.30 -10.81
CA ALA A 132 -15.57 20.07 -10.26
C ALA A 132 -14.56 19.62 -11.32
N TRP A 133 -15.02 18.85 -12.32
CA TRP A 133 -14.18 18.45 -13.46
C TRP A 133 -13.82 19.65 -14.35
N VAL A 134 -14.79 20.51 -14.66
CA VAL A 134 -14.58 21.76 -15.40
C VAL A 134 -13.62 22.68 -14.66
N LEU A 135 -13.80 22.87 -13.35
CA LEU A 135 -12.90 23.67 -12.52
C LEU A 135 -11.47 23.13 -12.56
N ARG A 136 -11.29 21.80 -12.52
CA ARG A 136 -9.97 21.19 -12.66
C ARG A 136 -9.36 21.35 -14.05
N TRP A 137 -10.18 21.41 -15.08
CA TRP A 137 -9.70 21.53 -16.45
C TRP A 137 -9.23 22.93 -16.78
N PHE A 138 -9.98 23.94 -16.33
CA PHE A 138 -9.78 25.33 -16.75
C PHE A 138 -9.10 26.20 -15.68
N VAL A 139 -9.14 25.81 -14.40
CA VAL A 139 -8.59 26.63 -13.32
C VAL A 139 -7.33 25.99 -12.74
N THR A 140 -6.22 26.70 -12.85
CA THR A 140 -4.89 26.25 -12.39
C THR A 140 -4.58 26.64 -10.93
N VAL A 141 -5.51 27.33 -10.26
CA VAL A 141 -5.36 27.76 -8.85
C VAL A 141 -5.42 26.55 -7.91
N PRO A 142 -4.39 26.29 -7.07
CA PRO A 142 -4.33 25.10 -6.21
C PRO A 142 -5.52 24.95 -5.25
N GLU A 143 -5.97 26.06 -4.65
CA GLU A 143 -7.10 26.09 -3.72
C GLU A 143 -8.41 25.70 -4.43
N VAL A 144 -8.65 26.19 -5.65
CA VAL A 144 -9.80 25.80 -6.46
C VAL A 144 -9.70 24.33 -6.84
N GLY A 145 -8.50 23.87 -7.17
CA GLY A 145 -8.25 22.46 -7.44
C GLY A 145 -8.52 21.56 -6.22
N ALA A 146 -8.22 22.01 -5.00
CA ALA A 146 -8.53 21.28 -3.77
C ALA A 146 -10.03 21.30 -3.46
N ALA A 147 -10.68 22.46 -3.59
CA ALA A 147 -12.13 22.57 -3.43
C ALA A 147 -12.89 21.66 -4.41
N ALA A 148 -12.44 21.60 -5.66
CA ALA A 148 -13.00 20.68 -6.68
C ALA A 148 -12.89 19.21 -6.26
N VAL A 149 -11.79 18.79 -5.62
CA VAL A 149 -11.69 17.42 -5.08
C VAL A 149 -12.72 17.18 -3.98
N GLY A 150 -12.89 18.13 -3.06
CA GLY A 150 -13.93 18.05 -2.04
C GLY A 150 -15.34 17.93 -2.63
N MET A 151 -15.64 18.71 -3.66
CA MET A 151 -16.92 18.64 -4.37
C MET A 151 -17.15 17.29 -5.09
N VAL A 152 -16.13 16.75 -5.77
CA VAL A 152 -16.23 15.42 -6.39
C VAL A 152 -16.47 14.33 -5.37
N VAL A 153 -15.84 14.41 -4.19
CA VAL A 153 -16.05 13.41 -3.13
C VAL A 153 -17.52 13.38 -2.70
N VAL A 154 -18.12 14.54 -2.42
CA VAL A 154 -19.55 14.62 -2.07
C VAL A 154 -20.43 14.14 -3.23
N GLY A 155 -20.14 14.61 -4.45
CA GLY A 155 -20.89 14.24 -5.64
C GLY A 155 -20.88 12.73 -5.89
N ILE A 156 -19.72 12.07 -5.83
CA ILE A 156 -19.61 10.61 -6.05
C ILE A 156 -20.38 9.84 -4.96
N VAL A 157 -20.25 10.23 -3.69
CA VAL A 157 -20.95 9.56 -2.58
C VAL A 157 -22.47 9.64 -2.78
N VAL A 158 -22.99 10.84 -2.99
CA VAL A 158 -24.44 11.06 -3.14
C VAL A 158 -24.98 10.42 -4.41
N PHE A 159 -24.26 10.54 -5.53
CA PHE A 159 -24.63 9.88 -6.78
C PHE A 159 -24.73 8.37 -6.59
N SER A 160 -23.71 7.76 -5.97
CA SER A 160 -23.66 6.32 -5.77
C SER A 160 -24.86 5.85 -4.96
N VAL A 161 -25.16 6.52 -3.84
CA VAL A 161 -26.31 6.21 -2.98
C VAL A 161 -27.63 6.39 -3.73
N ALA A 162 -27.84 7.53 -4.40
CA ALA A 162 -29.09 7.80 -5.10
C ALA A 162 -29.34 6.83 -6.27
N ALA A 163 -28.27 6.46 -6.99
CA ALA A 163 -28.33 5.55 -8.12
C ALA A 163 -28.66 4.11 -7.73
N THR A 164 -28.22 3.65 -6.55
CA THR A 164 -28.35 2.23 -6.16
C THR A 164 -29.44 1.96 -5.14
N VAL A 165 -29.82 2.91 -4.29
CA VAL A 165 -30.78 2.67 -3.19
C VAL A 165 -32.21 2.51 -3.71
N SER A 166 -32.62 1.27 -3.97
CA SER A 166 -34.01 0.84 -4.21
C SER A 166 -34.45 -0.13 -3.11
N ASP A 167 -35.76 -0.42 -3.05
CA ASP A 167 -36.27 -1.51 -2.21
C ASP A 167 -35.50 -2.81 -2.54
N GLY A 168 -34.77 -3.35 -1.56
CA GLY A 168 -33.94 -4.54 -1.71
C GLY A 168 -32.49 -4.32 -2.19
N SER A 169 -31.99 -3.09 -2.34
CA SER A 169 -30.59 -2.89 -2.75
C SER A 169 -29.60 -3.29 -1.65
N THR A 170 -28.56 -4.04 -2.03
CA THR A 170 -27.47 -4.40 -1.12
C THR A 170 -26.46 -3.25 -1.01
N GLY A 171 -26.00 -2.96 0.21
CA GLY A 171 -24.96 -1.92 0.45
C GLY A 171 -23.66 -2.18 -0.33
N SER A 172 -23.41 -3.43 -0.75
CA SER A 172 -22.26 -3.80 -1.57
C SER A 172 -22.25 -3.18 -2.96
N LEU A 173 -23.41 -3.06 -3.62
CA LEU A 173 -23.52 -2.43 -4.94
C LEU A 173 -23.21 -0.93 -4.88
N THR A 174 -23.72 -0.25 -3.86
CA THR A 174 -23.42 1.18 -3.60
C THR A 174 -21.92 1.38 -3.41
N ALA A 175 -21.30 0.55 -2.56
CA ALA A 175 -19.87 0.63 -2.29
C ALA A 175 -19.01 0.26 -3.51
N LEU A 176 -19.45 -0.68 -4.35
CA LEU A 176 -18.77 -1.05 -5.58
C LEU A 176 -18.83 0.07 -6.62
N LEU A 177 -20.00 0.67 -6.82
CA LEU A 177 -20.17 1.82 -7.71
C LEU A 177 -19.30 2.99 -7.22
N MET A 178 -19.31 3.26 -5.91
CA MET A 178 -18.47 4.29 -5.30
C MET A 178 -16.97 4.01 -5.52
N ALA A 179 -16.53 2.77 -5.37
CA ALA A 179 -15.16 2.36 -5.67
C ALA A 179 -14.80 2.62 -7.14
N ALA A 180 -15.66 2.20 -8.06
CA ALA A 180 -15.46 2.38 -9.49
C ALA A 180 -15.40 3.85 -9.89
N LEU A 181 -16.28 4.69 -9.34
CA LEU A 181 -16.31 6.13 -9.61
C LEU A 181 -15.10 6.85 -9.04
N PHE A 182 -14.65 6.51 -7.82
CA PHE A 182 -13.46 7.11 -7.24
C PHE A 182 -12.17 6.74 -7.99
N VAL A 183 -12.02 5.46 -8.36
CA VAL A 183 -10.89 4.99 -9.17
C VAL A 183 -10.95 5.58 -10.58
N GLY A 184 -12.14 5.65 -11.16
CA GLY A 184 -12.38 6.30 -12.46
C GLY A 184 -11.99 7.78 -12.44
N ALA A 185 -12.42 8.52 -11.42
CA ALA A 185 -12.03 9.92 -11.22
C ALA A 185 -10.52 10.05 -11.02
N TRP A 186 -9.90 9.17 -10.23
CA TRP A 186 -8.44 9.13 -10.05
C TRP A 186 -7.68 8.85 -11.35
N ALA A 187 -8.25 8.11 -12.29
CA ALA A 187 -7.64 7.84 -13.60
C ALA A 187 -7.97 8.90 -14.67
N ALA A 188 -9.04 9.67 -14.46
CA ALA A 188 -9.55 10.65 -15.41
C ALA A 188 -8.66 11.91 -15.50
N PRO A 189 -8.49 12.48 -16.70
CA PRO A 189 -7.72 13.72 -16.86
C PRO A 189 -8.34 14.85 -16.00
N GLY A 190 -7.50 15.67 -15.37
CA GLY A 190 -7.91 16.69 -14.38
C GLY A 190 -7.78 16.24 -12.91
N PHE A 191 -8.11 14.98 -12.60
CA PHE A 191 -7.99 14.39 -11.25
C PHE A 191 -6.91 13.32 -11.13
N ARG A 192 -6.20 13.02 -12.23
CA ARG A 192 -5.05 12.11 -12.27
C ARG A 192 -4.08 12.30 -11.10
N GLY A 193 -3.74 11.20 -10.45
CA GLY A 193 -2.74 11.15 -9.38
C GLY A 193 -3.19 11.69 -8.03
N ARG A 194 -4.47 12.06 -7.86
CA ARG A 194 -4.97 12.59 -6.58
C ARG A 194 -5.20 11.47 -5.58
N ASN A 195 -4.22 11.27 -4.71
CA ASN A 195 -4.14 10.17 -3.76
C ASN A 195 -5.41 10.01 -2.91
N LEU A 196 -6.08 11.09 -2.49
CA LEU A 196 -7.34 11.00 -1.73
C LEU A 196 -8.41 10.14 -2.44
N LEU A 197 -8.59 10.32 -3.75
CA LEU A 197 -9.57 9.58 -4.54
C LEU A 197 -9.21 8.08 -4.61
N LEU A 198 -7.92 7.76 -4.78
CA LEU A 198 -7.45 6.38 -4.75
C LEU A 198 -7.70 5.72 -3.39
N GLY A 199 -7.43 6.43 -2.30
CA GLY A 199 -7.68 5.93 -0.94
C GLY A 199 -9.17 5.67 -0.68
N LEU A 200 -10.04 6.61 -1.05
CA LEU A 200 -11.49 6.45 -0.91
C LEU A 200 -12.04 5.32 -1.80
N GLY A 201 -11.55 5.19 -3.03
CA GLY A 201 -11.92 4.10 -3.93
C GLY A 201 -11.50 2.74 -3.38
N ALA A 202 -10.27 2.63 -2.89
CA ALA A 202 -9.75 1.41 -2.28
C ALA A 202 -10.51 1.02 -1.01
N LEU A 203 -10.84 2.00 -0.13
CA LEU A 203 -11.68 1.77 1.04
C LEU A 203 -13.08 1.30 0.65
N SER A 204 -13.69 1.94 -0.35
CA SER A 204 -15.03 1.59 -0.84
C SER A 204 -15.07 0.17 -1.41
N LEU A 205 -13.99 -0.27 -2.06
CA LEU A 205 -13.85 -1.65 -2.54
C LEU A 205 -13.82 -2.64 -1.36
N VAL A 206 -13.04 -2.35 -0.31
CA VAL A 206 -13.02 -3.18 0.90
C VAL A 206 -14.40 -3.22 1.56
N VAL A 207 -15.10 -2.08 1.63
CA VAL A 207 -16.47 -2.01 2.16
C VAL A 207 -17.44 -2.86 1.33
N SER A 208 -17.33 -2.82 0.00
CA SER A 208 -18.15 -3.64 -0.90
C SER A 208 -17.93 -5.13 -0.67
N LEU A 209 -16.67 -5.57 -0.60
CA LEU A 209 -16.30 -6.95 -0.33
C LEU A 209 -16.77 -7.40 1.07
N GLY A 210 -16.62 -6.53 2.07
CA GLY A 210 -17.12 -6.78 3.43
C GLY A 210 -18.65 -6.96 3.44
N ALA A 211 -19.39 -6.08 2.77
CA ALA A 211 -20.85 -6.18 2.66
C ALA A 211 -21.30 -7.44 1.91
N LEU A 212 -20.55 -7.91 0.90
CA LEU A 212 -20.81 -9.20 0.24
C LEU A 212 -20.53 -10.39 1.17
N ALA A 213 -19.51 -10.28 2.01
CA ALA A 213 -19.11 -11.34 2.93
C ALA A 213 -20.02 -11.44 4.17
N GLY A 214 -20.64 -10.32 4.57
CA GLY A 214 -21.54 -10.22 5.70
C GLY A 214 -22.92 -10.84 5.49
N GLY A 215 -23.29 -11.12 4.24
CA GLY A 215 -24.49 -11.90 3.91
C GLY A 215 -25.77 -11.37 4.57
N ASP A 216 -26.18 -10.15 4.25
CA ASP A 216 -27.58 -9.80 3.96
C ASP A 216 -27.69 -8.32 3.58
N GLY A 217 -28.47 -8.05 2.55
CA GLY A 217 -28.78 -6.69 2.12
C GLY A 217 -29.58 -5.96 3.18
N GLY A 218 -28.98 -5.03 3.90
CA GLY A 218 -29.75 -4.24 4.86
C GLY A 218 -28.91 -3.26 5.67
N GLN A 219 -28.92 -2.01 5.22
CA GLN A 219 -28.73 -0.79 6.00
C GLN A 219 -27.48 -0.69 6.90
N VAL A 220 -26.55 0.17 6.47
CA VAL A 220 -25.77 0.97 7.43
C VAL A 220 -26.72 2.00 8.04
N VAL A 221 -27.45 1.60 9.07
CA VAL A 221 -28.10 2.53 10.00
C VAL A 221 -27.89 1.98 11.40
N VAL A 222 -27.43 2.88 12.27
CA VAL A 222 -27.32 2.70 13.72
C VAL A 222 -28.62 2.13 14.30
N ALA A 223 -28.65 0.83 14.62
CA ALA A 223 -29.39 0.18 15.73
C ALA A 223 -29.34 -1.36 15.58
N VAL A 224 -28.90 -2.06 16.62
CA VAL A 224 -28.78 -3.54 16.71
C VAL A 224 -30.12 -4.15 17.17
N PRO A 225 -30.57 -5.30 16.61
CA PRO A 225 -30.64 -6.54 17.43
C PRO A 225 -30.29 -7.88 16.71
N ALA A 226 -29.31 -8.59 17.27
CA ALA A 226 -29.27 -10.01 17.71
C ALA A 226 -29.65 -11.24 16.84
N VAL A 227 -29.73 -11.18 15.50
CA VAL A 227 -29.81 -12.41 14.66
C VAL A 227 -28.87 -12.34 13.45
N ILE A 228 -27.59 -12.03 13.67
CA ILE A 228 -26.57 -12.07 12.62
C ILE A 228 -25.25 -12.50 13.29
N THR A 229 -25.00 -13.81 13.44
CA THR A 229 -23.78 -14.30 14.13
C THR A 229 -22.89 -15.21 13.29
N ASP A 230 -23.24 -15.46 12.01
CA ASP A 230 -22.36 -16.19 11.07
C ASP A 230 -21.74 -15.27 9.99
N GLY A 231 -22.27 -14.05 9.84
CA GLY A 231 -21.88 -13.10 8.79
C GLY A 231 -20.89 -12.02 9.24
N ILE A 232 -20.98 -11.54 10.50
CA ILE A 232 -20.20 -10.39 10.99
C ILE A 232 -18.71 -10.75 11.12
N GLY A 233 -18.39 -12.00 11.42
CA GLY A 233 -17.05 -12.54 11.57
C GLY A 233 -16.38 -12.73 10.22
N ARG A 234 -17.12 -13.25 9.23
CA ARG A 234 -16.65 -13.30 7.83
C ARG A 234 -16.44 -11.90 7.26
N GLN A 235 -17.35 -10.97 7.56
CA GLN A 235 -17.22 -9.56 7.19
C GLN A 235 -15.99 -8.92 7.84
N GLY A 236 -15.80 -9.07 9.16
CA GLY A 236 -14.64 -8.55 9.89
C GLY A 236 -13.31 -9.08 9.36
N ALA A 237 -13.24 -10.37 9.04
CA ALA A 237 -12.08 -10.99 8.42
C ALA A 237 -11.75 -10.36 7.05
N VAL A 238 -12.77 -10.07 6.22
CA VAL A 238 -12.57 -9.42 4.91
C VAL A 238 -12.02 -8.00 5.06
N TYR A 239 -12.49 -7.22 6.04
CA TYR A 239 -11.93 -5.90 6.31
C TYR A 239 -10.46 -5.95 6.72
N LEU A 240 -10.07 -6.94 7.53
CA LEU A 240 -8.69 -7.10 8.00
C LEU A 240 -7.75 -7.63 6.91
N VAL A 241 -8.22 -8.58 6.09
CA VAL A 241 -7.48 -9.02 4.89
C VAL A 241 -7.35 -7.86 3.90
N GLY A 242 -8.42 -7.09 3.68
CA GLY A 242 -8.41 -5.89 2.86
C GLY A 242 -7.39 -4.87 3.37
N ALA A 243 -7.37 -4.60 4.68
CA ALA A 243 -6.37 -3.73 5.29
C ALA A 243 -4.94 -4.24 5.04
N ALA A 244 -4.67 -5.54 5.26
CA ALA A 244 -3.37 -6.13 5.01
C ALA A 244 -2.92 -5.99 3.55
N LEU A 245 -3.82 -6.21 2.59
CA LEU A 245 -3.55 -6.02 1.16
C LEU A 245 -3.26 -4.55 0.83
N LEU A 246 -3.98 -3.61 1.43
CA LEU A 246 -3.72 -2.17 1.25
C LEU A 246 -2.35 -1.77 1.79
N PHE A 247 -1.95 -2.28 2.97
CA PHE A 247 -0.62 -2.05 3.53
C PHE A 247 0.50 -2.71 2.72
N ALA A 248 0.27 -3.93 2.20
CA ALA A 248 1.19 -4.57 1.27
C ALA A 248 1.34 -3.76 -0.03
N GLY A 249 0.23 -3.23 -0.55
CA GLY A 249 0.21 -2.30 -1.68
C GLY A 249 1.00 -1.01 -1.38
N THR A 250 0.84 -0.41 -0.21
CA THR A 250 1.66 0.72 0.24
C THR A 250 3.15 0.38 0.21
N TRP A 251 3.52 -0.76 0.79
CA TRP A 251 4.92 -1.20 0.85
C TRP A 251 5.53 -1.41 -0.53
N TRP A 252 4.77 -2.01 -1.44
CA TRP A 252 5.18 -2.20 -2.82
C TRP A 252 5.33 -0.87 -3.57
N LEU A 253 4.37 0.06 -3.42
CA LEU A 253 4.45 1.40 -4.04
C LEU A 253 5.59 2.25 -3.47
N ASP A 254 5.92 2.10 -2.18
CA ASP A 254 7.06 2.79 -1.57
C ASP A 254 8.39 2.31 -2.16
N ARG A 255 8.50 1.02 -2.54
CA ARG A 255 9.68 0.45 -3.21
C ARG A 255 9.82 0.89 -4.67
N THR A 256 8.71 1.14 -5.36
CA THR A 256 8.72 1.61 -6.76
C THR A 256 8.87 3.14 -6.89
N GLY A 257 9.02 3.86 -5.77
CA GLY A 257 9.21 5.31 -5.75
C GLY A 257 7.92 6.13 -5.86
N VAL A 258 6.74 5.49 -5.87
CA VAL A 258 5.43 6.14 -5.98
C VAL A 258 4.82 6.35 -4.59
N ARG A 259 5.56 7.09 -3.75
CA ARG A 259 5.32 7.20 -2.29
C ARG A 259 4.06 7.97 -1.93
N GLY A 260 3.59 8.87 -2.81
CA GLY A 260 2.36 9.63 -2.65
C GLY A 260 1.14 8.71 -2.65
N ALA A 261 0.99 7.87 -3.67
CA ALA A 261 -0.09 6.89 -3.80
C ALA A 261 -0.12 5.91 -2.62
N GLY A 262 1.06 5.44 -2.18
CA GLY A 262 1.18 4.60 -0.99
C GLY A 262 0.58 5.24 0.27
N THR A 263 0.65 6.56 0.41
CA THR A 263 0.12 7.29 1.58
C THR A 263 -1.40 7.26 1.65
N ALA A 264 -2.09 7.30 0.51
CA ALA A 264 -3.55 7.21 0.50
C ALA A 264 -4.07 5.83 0.86
N LEU A 265 -3.38 4.78 0.42
CA LEU A 265 -3.73 3.40 0.78
C LEU A 265 -3.57 3.14 2.27
N VAL A 266 -2.61 3.81 2.94
CA VAL A 266 -2.47 3.75 4.40
C VAL A 266 -3.75 4.23 5.07
N GLY A 267 -4.28 5.40 4.71
CA GLY A 267 -5.50 5.93 5.32
C GLY A 267 -6.68 4.94 5.21
N ALA A 268 -6.88 4.38 4.01
CA ALA A 268 -7.87 3.35 3.76
C ALA A 268 -7.63 2.09 4.61
N GLY A 269 -6.38 1.61 4.66
CA GLY A 269 -5.98 0.45 5.46
C GLY A 269 -6.21 0.65 6.96
N LEU A 270 -5.95 1.85 7.49
CA LEU A 270 -6.20 2.16 8.90
C LEU A 270 -7.69 2.09 9.22
N VAL A 271 -8.55 2.72 8.40
CA VAL A 271 -10.01 2.67 8.59
C VAL A 271 -10.51 1.23 8.47
N ALA A 272 -10.08 0.50 7.43
CA ALA A 272 -10.46 -0.90 7.25
C ALA A 272 -10.02 -1.78 8.43
N SER A 273 -8.82 -1.54 8.99
CA SER A 273 -8.34 -2.28 10.16
C SER A 273 -9.16 -2.02 11.42
N LEU A 274 -9.61 -0.77 11.62
CA LEU A 274 -10.44 -0.39 12.76
C LEU A 274 -11.83 -1.03 12.66
N VAL A 275 -12.45 -0.94 11.49
CA VAL A 275 -13.77 -1.55 11.24
C VAL A 275 -13.69 -3.07 11.37
N GLY A 276 -12.68 -3.68 10.73
CA GLY A 276 -12.48 -5.12 10.80
C GLY A 276 -12.25 -5.62 12.23
N ALA A 277 -11.41 -4.93 13.02
CA ALA A 277 -11.19 -5.27 14.41
C ALA A 277 -12.48 -5.14 15.25
N ALA A 278 -13.25 -4.05 15.06
CA ALA A 278 -14.49 -3.85 15.78
C ALA A 278 -15.53 -4.95 15.49
N LEU A 279 -15.69 -5.35 14.23
CA LEU A 279 -16.61 -6.42 13.83
C LEU A 279 -16.14 -7.81 14.28
N LEU A 280 -14.83 -8.03 14.35
CA LEU A 280 -14.26 -9.30 14.79
C LEU A 280 -14.48 -9.55 16.29
N VAL A 281 -14.31 -8.50 17.10
CA VAL A 281 -14.50 -8.55 18.56
C VAL A 281 -15.95 -8.93 18.94
N THR A 282 -16.92 -8.62 18.08
CA THR A 282 -18.33 -8.93 18.34
C THR A 282 -18.74 -10.37 17.98
N GLU A 283 -17.97 -11.11 17.19
CA GLU A 283 -18.36 -12.45 16.70
C GLU A 283 -17.38 -13.57 17.06
N PHE A 284 -16.08 -13.30 17.07
CA PHE A 284 -15.12 -14.32 17.50
C PHE A 284 -15.18 -14.42 19.02
N GLY A 285 -15.55 -15.61 19.51
CA GLY A 285 -15.51 -15.94 20.94
C GLY A 285 -14.20 -15.52 21.59
N ASP A 286 -14.25 -15.32 22.90
CA ASP A 286 -13.37 -14.42 23.65
C ASP A 286 -11.88 -14.46 23.23
N THR A 287 -11.32 -15.63 22.88
CA THR A 287 -9.89 -15.80 22.64
C THR A 287 -9.42 -15.45 21.22
N THR A 288 -10.23 -15.69 20.18
CA THR A 288 -9.75 -15.68 18.78
C THR A 288 -9.70 -14.27 18.18
N GLY A 289 -10.69 -13.43 18.49
CA GLY A 289 -10.76 -12.05 18.01
C GLY A 289 -9.54 -11.23 18.40
N PRO A 290 -9.18 -11.17 19.70
CA PRO A 290 -8.01 -10.43 20.18
C PRO A 290 -6.67 -10.85 19.56
N LEU A 291 -6.46 -12.16 19.33
CA LEU A 291 -5.25 -12.67 18.66
C LEU A 291 -5.12 -12.12 17.24
N PHE A 292 -6.20 -12.15 16.48
CA PHE A 292 -6.17 -11.74 15.09
C PHE A 292 -5.98 -10.22 14.95
N VAL A 293 -6.60 -9.42 15.85
CA VAL A 293 -6.33 -7.98 15.97
C VAL A 293 -4.86 -7.71 16.27
N SER A 294 -4.26 -8.51 17.16
CA SER A 294 -2.83 -8.40 17.50
C SER A 294 -1.94 -8.64 16.28
N LEU A 295 -2.19 -9.72 15.52
CA LEU A 295 -1.40 -10.08 14.34
C LEU A 295 -1.50 -9.03 13.24
N VAL A 296 -2.70 -8.47 13.02
CA VAL A 296 -2.89 -7.38 12.06
C VAL A 296 -2.15 -6.13 12.52
N GLY A 297 -2.25 -5.76 13.80
CA GLY A 297 -1.47 -4.65 14.38
C GLY A 297 0.04 -4.82 14.17
N LEU A 298 0.57 -6.03 14.37
CA LEU A 298 1.96 -6.36 14.12
C LEU A 298 2.35 -6.19 12.64
N ALA A 299 1.53 -6.68 11.71
CA ALA A 299 1.77 -6.50 10.28
C ALA A 299 1.81 -5.01 9.89
N ILE A 300 0.92 -4.19 10.45
CA ILE A 300 0.89 -2.73 10.25
C ILE A 300 2.16 -2.07 10.80
N CYS A 301 2.66 -2.48 11.96
CA CYS A 301 3.94 -2.03 12.52
C CYS A 301 5.11 -2.31 11.58
N VAL A 302 5.16 -3.52 11.01
CA VAL A 302 6.23 -3.93 10.08
C VAL A 302 6.20 -3.06 8.83
N VAL A 303 5.02 -2.79 8.28
CA VAL A 303 4.87 -1.92 7.10
C VAL A 303 5.24 -0.47 7.44
N GLY A 304 4.77 0.05 8.59
CA GLY A 304 5.07 1.40 9.03
C GLY A 304 6.56 1.66 9.26
N SER A 305 7.25 0.71 9.90
CA SER A 305 8.69 0.80 10.19
C SER A 305 9.56 0.77 8.94
N HIS A 306 9.23 -0.06 7.94
CA HIS A 306 9.97 -0.11 6.68
C HIS A 306 9.74 1.13 5.79
N GLY A 307 8.56 1.74 5.85
CA GLY A 307 8.22 2.92 5.05
C GLY A 307 8.64 4.27 5.65
N GLY A 308 9.22 4.28 6.86
CA GLY A 308 9.51 5.50 7.62
C GLY A 308 8.26 6.28 8.04
N ARG A 309 7.11 5.60 8.16
CA ARG A 309 5.79 6.20 8.39
C ARG A 309 5.45 6.10 9.88
N ARG A 310 5.77 7.16 10.64
CA ARG A 310 5.57 7.20 12.11
C ARG A 310 4.12 6.95 12.51
N ALA A 311 3.15 7.55 11.81
CA ALA A 311 1.72 7.38 12.12
C ALA A 311 1.26 5.92 11.97
N THR A 312 1.59 5.25 10.86
CA THR A 312 1.25 3.84 10.62
C THR A 312 1.90 2.91 11.66
N THR A 313 3.15 3.20 12.03
CA THR A 313 3.86 2.44 13.07
C THR A 313 3.16 2.56 14.42
N TRP A 314 2.80 3.77 14.84
CA TRP A 314 2.09 3.99 16.11
C TRP A 314 0.67 3.42 16.11
N TRP A 315 -0.01 3.44 14.96
CA TRP A 315 -1.35 2.86 14.85
C TRP A 315 -1.33 1.33 14.91
N GLY A 316 -0.41 0.70 14.18
CA GLY A 316 -0.17 -0.74 14.29
C GLY A 316 0.20 -1.14 15.71
N ALA A 317 1.00 -0.32 16.41
CA ALA A 317 1.40 -0.58 17.79
C ALA A 317 0.21 -0.50 18.74
N GLY A 318 -0.69 0.47 18.54
CA GLY A 318 -1.94 0.58 19.28
C GLY A 318 -2.84 -0.64 19.11
N LEU A 319 -3.04 -1.10 17.87
CA LEU A 319 -3.84 -2.30 17.58
C LEU A 319 -3.20 -3.59 18.11
N LEU A 320 -1.87 -3.71 17.99
CA LEU A 320 -1.12 -4.83 18.55
C LEU A 320 -1.28 -4.87 20.06
N ALA A 321 -1.08 -3.73 20.73
CA ALA A 321 -1.19 -3.65 22.18
C ALA A 321 -2.62 -3.93 22.68
N SER A 322 -3.64 -3.36 22.03
CA SER A 322 -5.04 -3.57 22.43
C SER A 322 -5.46 -5.02 22.24
N GLY A 323 -5.16 -5.62 21.08
CA GLY A 323 -5.43 -7.03 20.82
C GLY A 323 -4.71 -7.95 21.80
N PHE A 324 -3.44 -7.64 22.12
CA PHE A 324 -2.62 -8.49 22.98
C PHE A 324 -3.07 -8.45 24.44
N VAL A 325 -3.42 -7.27 24.95
CA VAL A 325 -3.99 -7.12 26.31
C VAL A 325 -5.33 -7.82 26.39
N ALA A 326 -6.21 -7.63 25.41
CA ALA A 326 -7.50 -8.31 25.36
C ALA A 326 -7.36 -9.83 25.29
N PHE A 327 -6.38 -10.34 24.53
CA PHE A 327 -6.09 -11.78 24.45
C PHE A 327 -5.67 -12.35 25.81
N ILE A 328 -4.73 -11.69 26.50
CA ILE A 328 -4.28 -12.16 27.82
C ILE A 328 -5.42 -12.06 28.84
N ALA A 329 -6.22 -10.99 28.81
CA ALA A 329 -7.37 -10.85 29.70
C ALA A 329 -8.38 -11.99 29.53
N VAL A 330 -8.59 -12.44 28.30
CA VAL A 330 -9.43 -13.60 28.05
C VAL A 330 -8.79 -14.90 28.50
N VAL A 331 -7.50 -15.12 28.25
CA VAL A 331 -6.83 -16.36 28.66
C VAL A 331 -6.75 -16.49 30.18
N VAL A 332 -6.59 -15.36 30.89
CA VAL A 332 -6.42 -15.33 32.34
C VAL A 332 -7.76 -15.27 33.08
N GLU A 333 -8.83 -14.79 32.45
CA GLU A 333 -10.17 -14.61 33.04
C GLU A 333 -10.14 -13.96 34.44
N PRO A 334 -9.67 -12.70 34.58
CA PRO A 334 -9.51 -12.08 35.88
C PRO A 334 -10.86 -11.90 36.59
N ASP A 335 -10.97 -12.44 37.80
CA ASP A 335 -12.16 -12.44 38.65
C ASP A 335 -12.34 -11.16 39.48
N SER A 336 -11.35 -10.26 39.45
CA SER A 336 -11.33 -9.02 40.23
C SER A 336 -10.65 -7.89 39.46
N SER A 337 -10.97 -6.64 39.83
CA SER A 337 -10.31 -5.46 39.26
C SER A 337 -8.79 -5.44 39.53
N ALA A 338 -8.36 -5.99 40.67
CA ALA A 338 -6.95 -6.17 40.99
C ALA A 338 -6.27 -7.18 40.06
N ALA A 339 -6.91 -8.33 39.80
CA ALA A 339 -6.41 -9.33 38.85
C ALA A 339 -6.37 -8.76 37.42
N ALA A 340 -7.39 -8.01 37.00
CA ALA A 340 -7.42 -7.33 35.70
C ALA A 340 -6.31 -6.28 35.58
N GLY A 341 -6.05 -5.52 36.65
CA GLY A 341 -4.89 -4.62 36.74
C GLY A 341 -3.56 -5.35 36.61
N GLY A 342 -3.43 -6.52 37.25
CA GLY A 342 -2.26 -7.41 37.14
C GLY A 342 -2.03 -7.91 35.70
N VAL A 343 -3.10 -8.31 35.01
CA VAL A 343 -3.05 -8.68 33.58
C VAL A 343 -2.55 -7.51 32.73
N GLY A 344 -3.11 -6.31 32.93
CA GLY A 344 -2.68 -5.10 32.21
C GLY A 344 -1.19 -4.78 32.41
N ILE A 345 -0.71 -4.89 33.66
CA ILE A 345 0.72 -4.69 33.99
C ILE A 345 1.59 -5.76 33.32
N GLY A 346 1.23 -7.04 33.44
CA GLY A 346 1.97 -8.15 32.85
C GLY A 346 2.06 -8.06 31.33
N ALA A 347 0.94 -7.79 30.66
CA ALA A 347 0.87 -7.56 29.22
C ALA A 347 1.71 -6.35 28.81
N GLY A 348 1.64 -5.25 29.57
CA GLY A 348 2.46 -4.05 29.35
C GLY A 348 3.96 -4.32 29.46
N VAL A 349 4.39 -5.06 30.48
CA VAL A 349 5.80 -5.47 30.64
C VAL A 349 6.26 -6.32 29.46
N LEU A 350 5.45 -7.29 29.01
CA LEU A 350 5.78 -8.12 27.84
C LEU A 350 5.94 -7.29 26.56
N LEU A 351 5.04 -6.32 26.32
CA LEU A 351 5.11 -5.41 25.17
C LEU A 351 6.37 -4.52 25.18
N VAL A 352 6.98 -4.28 26.35
CA VAL A 352 8.24 -3.54 26.48
C VAL A 352 9.46 -4.45 26.36
N VAL A 353 9.45 -5.59 27.04
CA VAL A 353 10.62 -6.49 27.15
C VAL A 353 10.86 -7.26 25.86
N LEU A 354 9.82 -7.77 25.19
CA LEU A 354 9.97 -8.59 23.99
C LEU A 354 10.73 -7.87 22.86
N PRO A 355 10.43 -6.60 22.49
CA PRO A 355 11.21 -5.88 21.49
C PRO A 355 12.67 -5.63 21.90
N ILE A 356 12.94 -5.37 23.18
CA ILE A 356 14.31 -5.16 23.69
C ILE A 356 15.13 -6.44 23.51
N VAL A 357 14.58 -7.58 23.94
CA VAL A 357 15.24 -8.89 23.81
C VAL A 357 15.47 -9.24 22.35
N ALA A 358 14.45 -9.06 21.49
CA ALA A 358 14.59 -9.29 20.06
C ALA A 358 15.69 -8.41 19.42
N GLY A 359 15.80 -7.15 19.84
CA GLY A 359 16.85 -6.24 19.41
C GLY A 359 18.26 -6.68 19.83
N ILE A 360 18.41 -7.19 21.06
CA ILE A 360 19.68 -7.73 21.56
C ILE A 360 20.09 -8.98 20.78
N VAL A 361 19.15 -9.91 20.54
CA VAL A 361 19.40 -11.15 19.79
C VAL A 361 19.83 -10.85 18.36
N ARG A 362 19.15 -9.93 17.68
CA ARG A 362 19.49 -9.55 16.30
C ARG A 362 20.91 -8.98 16.19
N ARG A 363 21.29 -8.09 17.11
CA ARG A 363 22.64 -7.49 17.11
C ARG A 363 23.75 -8.51 17.31
N ARG A 364 23.52 -9.54 18.13
CA ARG A 364 24.49 -10.63 18.33
C ARG A 364 24.64 -11.55 17.11
N GLY A 365 23.63 -11.62 16.25
CA GLY A 365 23.68 -12.38 14.99
C GLY A 365 24.35 -11.63 13.83
N GLU A 366 24.56 -10.32 13.95
CA GLU A 366 25.19 -9.46 12.94
C GLU A 366 26.69 -9.22 13.20
N GLU A 367 27.27 -9.77 14.29
CA GLU A 367 28.72 -9.76 14.51
C GLU A 367 29.39 -10.70 13.48
N PRO A 368 30.28 -10.19 12.60
CA PRO A 368 31.01 -11.05 11.67
C PRO A 368 31.88 -12.02 12.47
N PRO A 369 32.08 -13.26 11.99
CA PRO A 369 32.92 -14.22 12.68
C PRO A 369 34.30 -13.58 12.86
N VAL A 370 34.72 -13.48 14.13
CA VAL A 370 36.05 -13.01 14.50
C VAL A 370 37.06 -13.86 13.73
N ALA A 371 37.78 -13.23 12.80
CA ALA A 371 38.89 -13.87 12.13
C ALA A 371 39.91 -14.26 13.21
N GLN A 372 40.07 -15.57 13.43
CA GLN A 372 41.13 -16.14 14.26
C GLN A 372 42.36 -16.39 13.41
#